data_AF-A0A5Q4DH49-F1
#
_entry.id   AF-A0A5Q4DH49-F1
#
_cell.length_a   1.000
_cell.length_b   1.000
_cell.length_c   1.000
_cell.angle_alpha   90.00
_cell.angle_beta   90.00
_cell.angle_gamma   90.00
#
_symmetry.space_group_name_H-M   'P 1'
#
loop_
_entity.id
_entity.type
_entity.pdbx_description
1 polymer ?
#
loop_
_entity_poly.entity_id
_entity_poly.type
_entity_poly.pdbx_seq_one_letter_code
_entity_poly.pdbx_strand_id
1 'polypeptide(L)'
;MHRVAFLLLLIFASSGCERGFPTAGSEPTIPEDEFVEAMAELRTATFRQEGGTLPVSERDEILRRRGLAPEDLVKFAEVHGPDVPFMFAVWARVDSAVVAASTPSPPGEADSPPPGDAPPGVAPPGAAVPGDGIER
;
A
#
# COMPACT_ATOMS: atom_id res chain seq x y z
N MET A 1 54.37 -4.86 34.08
CA MET A 1 54.44 -4.42 32.66
C MET A 1 53.26 -4.90 31.81
N HIS A 2 52.54 -5.98 32.16
CA HIS A 2 51.36 -6.46 31.41
C HIS A 2 50.05 -5.67 31.63
N ARG A 3 49.97 -4.79 32.64
CA ARG A 3 48.75 -4.02 32.94
C ARG A 3 48.58 -2.74 32.11
N VAL A 4 49.67 -2.26 31.48
CA VAL A 4 49.65 -1.06 30.63
C VAL A 4 49.23 -1.41 29.20
N ALA A 5 49.57 -2.62 28.72
CA ALA A 5 49.18 -3.10 27.40
C ALA A 5 47.66 -3.31 27.26
N PHE A 6 46.97 -3.65 28.35
CA PHE A 6 45.51 -3.86 28.32
C PHE A 6 44.71 -2.56 28.26
N LEU A 7 45.30 -1.44 28.70
CA LEU A 7 44.66 -0.12 28.67
C LEU A 7 44.75 0.56 27.30
N LEU A 8 45.70 0.19 26.45
CA LEU A 8 45.83 0.72 25.09
C LEU A 8 44.89 0.05 24.08
N LEU A 9 44.42 -1.17 24.34
CA LEU A 9 43.49 -1.88 23.44
C LEU A 9 42.04 -1.38 23.53
N LEU A 10 41.68 -0.70 24.62
CA LEU A 10 40.31 -0.22 24.88
C LEU A 10 40.00 1.15 24.26
N ILE A 11 41.01 1.90 23.79
CA ILE A 11 40.84 3.26 23.28
C ILE A 11 40.49 3.26 21.77
N PHE A 12 40.72 2.13 21.06
CA PHE A 12 40.44 2.01 19.62
C PHE A 12 38.98 1.66 19.29
N ALA A 13 38.10 1.50 20.29
CA ALA A 13 36.70 1.13 20.10
C ALA A 13 35.74 2.33 19.98
N SER A 14 36.22 3.56 20.12
CA SER A 14 35.36 4.76 20.26
C SER A 14 35.21 5.60 19.00
N SER A 15 35.87 5.27 17.89
CA SER A 15 35.87 6.09 16.66
C SER A 15 34.83 5.65 15.62
N GLY A 16 33.73 5.01 16.04
CA GLY A 16 32.64 4.55 15.17
C GLY A 16 31.31 5.27 15.35
N CYS A 17 31.27 6.41 16.05
CA CYS A 17 30.06 7.21 16.23
C CYS A 17 30.04 8.44 15.31
N GLU A 18 30.27 8.24 14.02
CA GLU A 18 29.69 9.11 12.99
C GLU A 18 28.68 8.28 12.20
N ARG A 19 27.66 7.79 12.92
CA ARG A 19 26.52 7.13 12.31
C ARG A 19 25.60 8.22 11.80
N GLY A 20 26.02 8.88 10.72
CA GLY A 20 25.08 9.57 9.84
C GLY A 20 23.99 8.58 9.46
N PHE A 21 22.74 9.04 9.38
CA PHE A 21 21.67 8.22 8.84
C PHE A 21 22.10 7.80 7.43
N PRO A 22 22.10 6.50 7.11
CA PRO A 22 22.42 6.09 5.76
C PRO A 22 21.36 6.73 4.85
N THR A 23 21.82 7.66 4.04
CA THR A 23 21.02 8.34 3.01
C THR A 23 20.83 7.38 1.85
N ALA A 24 19.71 7.51 1.14
CA ALA A 24 19.49 6.79 -0.11
C ALA A 24 20.71 6.93 -1.04
N GLY A 25 21.03 5.85 -1.74
CA GLY A 25 22.05 5.87 -2.79
C GLY A 25 21.60 6.71 -3.99
N SER A 26 22.56 7.24 -4.76
CA SER A 26 22.26 7.98 -6.01
C SER A 26 22.26 7.10 -7.25
N GLU A 27 22.26 5.77 -7.09
CA GLU A 27 22.24 4.85 -8.21
C GLU A 27 20.88 4.88 -8.93
N PRO A 28 20.87 4.77 -10.27
CA PRO A 28 19.63 4.71 -11.02
C PRO A 28 18.85 3.43 -10.69
N THR A 29 17.59 3.61 -10.28
CA THR A 29 16.61 2.55 -10.01
C THR A 29 15.36 2.75 -10.87
N ILE A 30 14.45 1.79 -10.82
CA ILE A 30 13.09 2.00 -11.34
C ILE A 30 12.37 3.16 -10.62
N PRO A 31 11.35 3.76 -11.25
CA PRO A 31 10.49 4.75 -10.61
C PRO A 31 9.79 4.17 -9.36
N GLU A 32 9.50 5.03 -8.39
CA GLU A 32 8.77 4.66 -7.18
C GLU A 32 7.41 4.03 -7.49
N ASP A 33 6.67 4.60 -8.45
CA ASP A 33 5.34 4.12 -8.82
C ASP A 33 5.39 2.69 -9.39
N GLU A 34 6.40 2.38 -10.23
CA GLU A 34 6.61 1.02 -10.75
C GLU A 34 6.91 0.02 -9.63
N PHE A 35 7.74 0.41 -8.66
CA PHE A 35 8.02 -0.41 -7.48
C PHE A 35 6.74 -0.66 -6.67
N VAL A 36 5.97 0.39 -6.38
CA VAL A 36 4.73 0.31 -5.59
C VAL A 36 3.73 -0.62 -6.26
N GLU A 37 3.47 -0.43 -7.55
CA GLU A 37 2.48 -1.23 -8.26
C GLU A 37 2.92 -2.68 -8.43
N ALA A 38 4.19 -2.94 -8.74
CA ALA A 38 4.73 -4.29 -8.84
C ALA A 38 4.63 -5.04 -7.49
N MET A 39 5.03 -4.40 -6.40
CA MET A 39 4.93 -4.99 -5.06
C MET A 39 3.48 -5.20 -4.63
N ALA A 40 2.57 -4.29 -4.97
CA ALA A 40 1.15 -4.45 -4.70
C ALA A 40 0.59 -5.66 -5.45
N GLU A 41 0.88 -5.80 -6.74
CA GLU A 41 0.40 -6.93 -7.54
C GLU A 41 0.96 -8.27 -7.03
N LEU A 42 2.25 -8.33 -6.69
CA LEU A 42 2.87 -9.51 -6.10
C LEU A 42 2.23 -9.91 -4.76
N ARG A 43 1.95 -8.95 -3.87
CA ARG A 43 1.29 -9.22 -2.58
C ARG A 43 -0.16 -9.65 -2.78
N THR A 44 -0.91 -9.00 -3.67
CA THR A 44 -2.26 -9.40 -4.02
C THR A 44 -2.31 -10.81 -4.61
N ALA A 45 -1.37 -11.17 -5.50
CA ALA A 45 -1.27 -12.53 -6.02
C ALA A 45 -0.95 -13.54 -4.92
N THR A 46 -0.03 -13.20 -4.02
CA THR A 46 0.32 -14.05 -2.86
C THR A 46 -0.88 -14.29 -1.94
N PHE A 47 -1.70 -13.27 -1.68
CA PHE A 47 -2.92 -13.42 -0.87
C PHE A 47 -4.00 -14.29 -1.51
N ARG A 48 -4.01 -14.41 -2.83
CA ARG A 48 -4.94 -15.28 -3.57
C ARG A 48 -4.48 -16.74 -3.60
N GLN A 49 -3.21 -17.01 -3.33
CA GLN A 49 -2.66 -18.37 -3.33
C GLN A 49 -2.96 -19.10 -2.02
N GLU A 50 -3.48 -20.32 -2.15
CA GLU A 50 -3.65 -21.22 -1.00
C GLU A 50 -2.26 -21.56 -0.43
N GLY A 51 -1.98 -21.12 0.79
CA GLY A 51 -0.68 -21.31 1.46
C GLY A 51 0.26 -20.11 1.44
N GLY A 52 -0.15 -18.97 0.87
CA GLY A 52 0.55 -17.69 1.03
C GLY A 52 1.97 -17.65 0.45
N THR A 53 2.28 -18.53 -0.50
CA THR A 53 3.54 -18.55 -1.24
C THR A 53 3.24 -18.43 -2.73
N LEU A 54 3.86 -17.44 -3.38
CA LEU A 54 3.73 -17.23 -4.82
C LEU A 54 4.78 -18.08 -5.56
N PRO A 55 4.40 -18.95 -6.51
CA PRO A 55 5.34 -19.68 -7.34
C PRO A 55 6.28 -18.74 -8.11
N VAL A 56 7.54 -19.14 -8.25
CA VAL A 56 8.57 -18.36 -8.97
C VAL A 56 8.11 -18.02 -10.40
N SER A 57 7.53 -18.98 -11.11
CA SER A 57 7.03 -18.76 -12.47
C SER A 57 5.91 -17.72 -12.55
N GLU A 58 5.06 -17.63 -11.53
CA GLU A 58 3.98 -16.65 -11.48
C GLU A 58 4.48 -15.26 -11.10
N ARG A 59 5.42 -15.19 -10.14
CA ARG A 59 6.14 -13.95 -9.81
C ARG A 59 6.83 -13.38 -11.05
N ASP A 60 7.59 -14.21 -11.75
CA ASP A 60 8.36 -13.79 -12.92
C ASP A 60 7.42 -13.35 -14.06
N GLU A 61 6.28 -14.03 -14.23
CA GLU A 61 5.26 -13.63 -15.18
C GLU A 61 4.61 -12.27 -14.85
N ILE A 62 4.30 -12.01 -13.57
CA ILE A 62 3.79 -10.70 -13.11
C ILE A 62 4.78 -9.59 -13.44
N LEU A 63 6.06 -9.77 -13.12
CA LEU A 63 7.09 -8.77 -13.37
C LEU A 63 7.34 -8.57 -14.87
N ARG A 64 7.37 -9.65 -15.65
CA ARG A 64 7.53 -9.60 -17.11
C ARG A 64 6.42 -8.79 -17.79
N ARG A 65 5.16 -8.90 -17.33
CA ARG A 65 4.05 -8.09 -17.88
C ARG A 65 4.24 -6.59 -17.64
N ARG A 66 4.95 -6.22 -16.58
CA ARG A 66 5.32 -4.83 -16.26
C ARG A 66 6.61 -4.38 -16.94
N GLY A 67 7.29 -5.26 -17.67
CA GLY A 67 8.61 -4.98 -18.25
C GLY A 67 9.71 -4.88 -17.19
N LEU A 68 9.52 -5.49 -16.03
CA LEU A 68 10.47 -5.49 -14.91
C LEU A 68 11.17 -6.84 -14.76
N ALA A 69 12.40 -6.80 -14.27
CA ALA A 69 13.14 -7.95 -13.77
C ALA A 69 13.06 -8.02 -12.23
N PRO A 70 13.18 -9.21 -11.60
CA PRO A 70 13.27 -9.34 -10.14
C PRO A 70 14.36 -8.45 -9.52
N GLU A 71 15.49 -8.32 -10.22
CA GLU A 71 16.63 -7.52 -9.79
C GLU A 71 16.31 -6.02 -9.70
N ASP A 72 15.34 -5.52 -10.46
CA ASP A 72 14.93 -4.11 -10.39
C ASP A 72 14.30 -3.77 -9.04
N LEU A 73 13.47 -4.68 -8.50
CA LEU A 73 12.86 -4.53 -7.18
C LEU A 73 13.92 -4.63 -6.07
N VAL A 74 14.85 -5.58 -6.21
CA VAL A 74 15.97 -5.74 -5.27
C VAL A 74 16.81 -4.46 -5.23
N LYS A 75 17.19 -3.95 -6.40
CA LYS A 75 18.00 -2.74 -6.51
C LYS A 75 17.30 -1.52 -5.92
N PHE A 76 15.99 -1.36 -6.18
CA PHE A 76 15.20 -0.29 -5.55
C PHE A 76 15.28 -0.37 -4.02
N ALA A 77 15.07 -1.57 -3.45
CA ALA A 77 15.12 -1.78 -2.01
C ALA A 77 16.54 -1.59 -1.43
N GLU A 78 17.59 -1.94 -2.16
CA GLU A 78 18.98 -1.71 -1.71
C GLU A 78 19.36 -0.23 -1.67
N VAL A 79 18.96 0.53 -2.70
CA VAL A 79 19.29 1.96 -2.83
C VAL A 79 18.50 2.80 -1.84
N HIS A 80 17.20 2.54 -1.70
CA HIS A 80 16.29 3.37 -0.91
C HIS A 80 15.99 2.79 0.48
N GLY A 81 16.24 1.50 0.69
CA GLY A 81 16.08 0.79 1.97
C GLY A 81 16.64 1.50 3.20
N PRO A 82 17.81 2.14 3.13
CA PRO A 82 18.37 2.87 4.26
C PRO A 82 17.62 4.15 4.64
N ASP A 83 16.87 4.76 3.71
CA ASP A 83 15.99 5.90 3.98
C ASP A 83 14.65 5.40 4.54
N VAL A 84 14.61 5.24 5.87
CA VAL A 84 13.45 4.69 6.57
C VAL A 84 12.18 5.55 6.40
N PRO A 85 12.20 6.89 6.54
CA PRO A 85 11.02 7.72 6.28
C PRO A 85 10.49 7.56 4.85
N PHE A 86 11.37 7.52 3.85
CA PHE A 86 10.96 7.28 2.46
C PHE A 86 10.33 5.90 2.28
N MET A 87 11.01 4.84 2.72
CA MET A 87 10.50 3.48 2.57
C MET A 87 9.22 3.22 3.35
N PHE A 88 9.02 3.89 4.49
CA PHE A 88 7.74 3.86 5.20
C PHE A 88 6.60 4.41 4.33
N ALA A 89 6.82 5.53 3.65
CA ALA A 89 5.84 6.10 2.72
C ALA A 89 5.57 5.14 1.54
N VAL A 90 6.62 4.56 0.95
CA VAL A 90 6.49 3.57 -0.13
C VAL A 90 5.65 2.37 0.30
N TRP A 91 5.92 1.78 1.48
CA TRP A 91 5.14 0.65 1.98
C TRP A 91 3.69 1.00 2.28
N ALA A 92 3.42 2.19 2.83
CA ALA A 92 2.05 2.67 3.03
C ALA A 92 1.28 2.79 1.70
N ARG A 93 1.95 3.21 0.62
CA ARG A 93 1.38 3.22 -0.73
C ARG A 93 1.10 1.81 -1.26
N VAL A 94 2.04 0.88 -1.08
CA VAL A 94 1.86 -0.54 -1.44
C VAL A 94 0.64 -1.12 -0.72
N ASP A 95 0.53 -0.93 0.59
CA ASP A 95 -0.58 -1.46 1.39
C ASP A 95 -1.92 -0.86 0.96
N SER A 96 -1.95 0.44 0.67
CA SER A 96 -3.15 1.12 0.14
C SER A 96 -3.58 0.53 -1.20
N ALA A 97 -2.64 0.25 -2.10
CA ALA A 97 -2.92 -0.35 -3.39
C ALA A 97 -3.44 -1.80 -3.27
N VAL A 98 -2.88 -2.58 -2.33
CA VAL A 98 -3.35 -3.95 -2.05
C VAL A 98 -4.78 -3.95 -1.49
N VAL A 99 -5.10 -3.04 -0.57
CA VAL A 99 -6.46 -2.87 -0.02
C VAL A 99 -7.44 -2.46 -1.12
N ALA A 100 -7.05 -1.52 -1.98
CA ALA A 100 -7.87 -1.09 -3.11
C ALA A 100 -8.16 -2.26 -4.06
N ALA A 101 -7.15 -3.07 -4.39
CA ALA A 101 -7.31 -4.24 -5.27
C ALA A 101 -8.15 -5.38 -4.66
N SER A 102 -8.33 -5.38 -3.33
CA SER A 102 -9.07 -6.41 -2.59
C SER A 102 -10.52 -6.00 -2.29
N THR A 103 -10.84 -4.71 -2.39
CA THR A 103 -12.19 -4.20 -2.12
C THR A 103 -13.03 -4.34 -3.39
N PRO A 104 -14.10 -5.16 -3.39
CA PRO A 104 -15.01 -5.18 -4.51
C PRO A 104 -15.69 -3.81 -4.62
N SER A 105 -15.61 -3.17 -5.80
CA SER A 105 -16.42 -1.99 -6.07
C SER A 105 -17.89 -2.35 -5.85
N PRO A 106 -18.66 -1.57 -5.08
CA PRO A 106 -20.06 -1.86 -4.86
C PRO A 106 -20.80 -1.91 -6.20
N PRO A 107 -21.59 -2.94 -6.49
CA PRO A 107 -22.42 -2.98 -7.69
C PRO A 107 -23.49 -1.89 -7.54
N GLY A 108 -23.31 -0.72 -8.18
CA GLY A 108 -24.35 0.31 -8.17
C GLY A 108 -23.95 1.73 -8.57
N GLU A 109 -22.67 2.12 -8.56
CA GLU A 109 -22.29 3.53 -8.83
C GLU A 109 -22.02 3.83 -10.32
N ALA A 110 -22.68 3.11 -11.22
CA ALA A 110 -22.70 3.39 -12.66
C ALA A 110 -24.10 3.79 -13.18
N ASP A 111 -25.13 3.81 -12.31
CA ASP A 111 -26.51 4.08 -12.72
C ASP A 111 -27.30 4.92 -11.70
N SER A 112 -26.60 5.80 -10.96
CA SER A 112 -27.28 6.93 -10.33
C SER A 112 -27.66 7.90 -11.44
N PRO A 113 -28.95 8.09 -11.79
CA PRO A 113 -29.31 9.19 -12.68
C PRO A 113 -28.80 10.51 -12.08
N PRO A 114 -28.44 11.50 -12.91
CA PRO A 114 -28.03 12.81 -12.41
C PRO A 114 -29.09 13.35 -11.44
N PRO A 115 -28.71 14.15 -10.42
CA PRO A 115 -29.67 14.76 -9.53
C PRO A 115 -30.48 15.79 -10.33
N GLY A 116 -31.55 15.33 -10.95
CA GLY A 116 -32.42 16.07 -11.84
C GLY A 116 -33.84 15.57 -11.66
N ASP A 117 -34.67 16.45 -11.11
CA ASP A 117 -36.13 16.38 -11.06
C ASP A 117 -36.76 15.27 -10.23
N ALA A 118 -36.81 15.49 -8.91
CA ALA A 118 -37.85 14.88 -8.09
C ALA A 118 -39.24 15.33 -8.59
N PRO A 119 -40.12 14.43 -9.05
CA PRO A 119 -41.51 14.81 -9.31
C PRO A 119 -42.22 15.10 -7.97
N PRO A 120 -43.01 16.19 -7.88
CA PRO A 120 -43.75 16.45 -6.66
C PRO A 120 -44.91 15.45 -6.57
N GLY A 121 -44.90 14.66 -5.50
CA GLY A 121 -46.09 13.95 -5.06
C GLY A 121 -46.05 12.44 -5.27
N VAL A 122 -45.50 11.73 -4.29
CA VAL A 122 -46.10 10.48 -3.83
C VAL A 122 -45.99 10.49 -2.30
N ALA A 123 -47.12 10.77 -1.62
CA ALA A 123 -47.22 10.61 -0.17
C ALA A 123 -47.13 9.10 0.17
N PRO A 124 -46.52 8.72 1.31
CA PRO A 124 -46.45 7.32 1.72
C PRO A 124 -47.85 6.76 2.05
N PRO A 125 -48.17 5.51 1.67
CA PRO A 125 -49.45 4.90 1.97
C PRO A 125 -49.52 4.51 3.45
N GLY A 126 -50.45 5.09 4.22
CA GLY A 126 -50.81 4.56 5.53
C GLY A 126 -51.00 5.55 6.68
N ALA A 127 -51.75 6.63 6.49
CA ALA A 127 -52.32 7.38 7.61
C ALA A 127 -53.82 7.61 7.38
N ALA A 128 -54.59 6.76 8.05
CA ALA A 128 -56.02 6.79 8.36
C ALA A 128 -56.88 7.98 7.87
N VAL A 129 -57.95 7.60 7.17
CA VAL A 129 -59.14 8.41 6.87
C VAL A 129 -59.82 8.84 8.19
N PRO A 130 -60.02 10.14 8.46
CA PRO A 130 -61.00 10.62 9.43
C PRO A 130 -62.38 10.59 8.78
N GLY A 131 -63.34 9.91 9.42
CA GLY A 131 -64.74 9.88 8.99
C GLY A 131 -65.41 11.25 9.11
N ASP A 132 -66.24 11.55 8.12
CA ASP A 132 -67.10 12.73 7.98
C ASP A 132 -68.45 12.52 8.69
N GLY A 133 -69.05 13.62 9.19
CA GLY A 133 -70.41 13.71 9.78
C GLY A 133 -70.46 13.52 11.31
N ILE A 134 -71.06 14.38 12.14
CA ILE A 134 -72.33 15.11 11.95
C ILE A 134 -72.30 16.40 12.79
N GLU A 135 -72.73 17.50 12.17
CA GLU A 135 -73.12 18.74 12.85
C GLU A 135 -74.37 18.52 13.73
N ARG A 136 -74.59 19.47 14.64
CA ARG A 136 -75.66 19.54 15.63
C ARG A 136 -77.08 19.59 15.05
#